data_AF-A0A4R5VRB4-F1
#
_entry.id   AF-A0A4R5VRB4-F1
#
_cell.length_a   1.000
_cell.length_b   1.000
_cell.length_c   1.000
_cell.angle_alpha   90.00
_cell.angle_beta   90.00
_cell.angle_gamma   90.00
#
_symmetry.space_group_name_H-M   'P 1'
#
loop_
_entity.id
_entity.type
_entity.pdbx_description
1 polymer ?
#
loop_
_entity_poly.entity_id
_entity_poly.type
_entity_poly.pdbx_seq_one_letter_code
_entity_poly.pdbx_strand_id
1 'polypeptide(L)'
;MSNSNKRKKNLTIQVRATTEEKAALKARAELFRISLGELVRQTIFKSTPKSKVDLEAIQQLANARGDLGWVGGLLKASLADVMPYSEKFDQHQAQDLLLQIEAAQIEVVRAVKKLTEKL
;
A
#
# COMPACT_ATOMS: atom_id res chain seq x y z
N MET A 1 -24.58 47.85 -1.29
CA MET A 1 -24.83 46.51 -0.70
C MET A 1 -23.49 45.96 -0.24
N SER A 2 -23.29 45.86 1.08
CA SER A 2 -21.99 45.57 1.68
C SER A 2 -21.60 44.10 1.48
N ASN A 3 -20.53 43.86 0.70
CA ASN A 3 -19.93 42.53 0.53
C ASN A 3 -19.15 42.11 1.79
N SER A 4 -19.87 41.69 2.83
CA SER A 4 -19.28 41.01 3.98
C SER A 4 -19.05 39.54 3.66
N ASN A 5 -18.12 39.23 2.75
CA ASN A 5 -17.81 37.85 2.40
C ASN A 5 -16.37 37.47 2.80
N LYS A 6 -16.12 37.48 4.11
CA LYS A 6 -14.90 36.93 4.75
C LYS A 6 -15.04 35.44 5.12
N ARG A 7 -15.87 34.66 4.43
CA ARG A 7 -15.98 33.21 4.70
C ARG A 7 -14.88 32.45 3.94
N LYS A 8 -13.99 31.78 4.68
CA LYS A 8 -12.89 30.93 4.14
C LYS A 8 -13.34 29.83 3.15
N LYS A 9 -14.62 29.47 3.12
CA LYS A 9 -15.19 28.41 2.26
C LYS A 9 -16.36 28.99 1.44
N ASN A 10 -16.07 29.56 0.28
CA ASN A 10 -17.07 30.24 -0.57
C ASN A 10 -17.48 29.44 -1.81
N LEU A 11 -16.60 28.54 -2.26
CA LEU A 11 -16.83 27.73 -3.46
C LEU A 11 -17.64 26.48 -3.08
N THR A 12 -18.72 26.25 -3.83
CA THR A 12 -19.59 25.09 -3.64
C THR A 12 -19.26 24.02 -4.67
N ILE A 13 -19.12 22.78 -4.22
CA ILE A 13 -18.93 21.60 -5.08
C ILE A 13 -20.31 20.93 -5.22
N GLN A 14 -20.82 20.83 -6.44
CA GLN A 14 -22.08 20.13 -6.72
C GLN A 14 -21.78 18.73 -7.22
N VAL A 15 -22.29 17.72 -6.50
CA VAL A 15 -22.17 16.31 -6.88
C VAL A 15 -23.58 15.79 -7.14
N ARG A 16 -23.81 15.22 -8.33
CA ARG A 16 -25.06 14.52 -8.62
C ARG A 16 -25.03 13.18 -7.89
N ALA A 17 -26.05 12.91 -7.10
CA ALA A 17 -26.20 11.68 -6.33
C ALA A 17 -27.62 11.14 -6.53
N THR A 18 -27.77 9.82 -6.45
CA THR A 18 -29.09 9.18 -6.43
C THR A 18 -29.78 9.42 -5.08
N THR A 19 -31.09 9.18 -5.02
CA THR A 19 -31.87 9.28 -3.77
C THR A 19 -31.35 8.32 -2.69
N GLU A 20 -30.94 7.12 -3.09
CA GLU A 20 -30.38 6.09 -2.21
C GLU A 20 -29.02 6.50 -1.64
N GLU A 21 -28.10 6.99 -2.48
CA GLU A 21 -26.78 7.45 -2.05
C GLU A 21 -26.88 8.62 -1.06
N LYS A 22 -27.80 9.56 -1.32
CA LYS A 22 -28.04 10.70 -0.42
C LYS A 22 -28.58 10.25 0.94
N ALA A 23 -29.48 9.26 0.96
CA ALA A 23 -29.99 8.69 2.21
C ALA A 23 -28.88 7.98 3.00
N ALA A 24 -28.05 7.17 2.32
CA ALA A 24 -26.92 6.47 2.93
C ALA A 24 -25.89 7.44 3.53
N LEU A 25 -25.57 8.53 2.82
CA LEU A 25 -24.66 9.56 3.34
C LEU A 25 -25.25 10.32 4.53
N LYS A 26 -26.57 10.58 4.53
CA LYS A 26 -27.25 11.22 5.67
C LYS A 26 -27.24 10.33 6.90
N ALA A 27 -27.53 9.04 6.76
CA ALA A 27 -27.45 8.07 7.85
C ALA A 27 -26.03 7.98 8.42
N ARG A 28 -25.00 7.97 7.56
CA ARG A 28 -23.59 8.04 8.01
C ARG A 28 -23.29 9.33 8.76
N ALA A 29 -23.77 10.48 8.27
CA ALA A 29 -23.55 11.77 8.93
C ALA A 29 -24.19 11.82 10.33
N GLU A 30 -25.38 11.22 10.48
CA GLU A 30 -26.09 11.08 11.76
C GLU A 30 -25.33 10.21 12.76
N LEU A 31 -24.75 9.08 12.32
CA LEU A 31 -23.90 8.23 13.17
C LEU A 31 -22.69 8.98 13.74
N PHE A 32 -22.08 9.85 12.95
CA PHE A 32 -20.91 10.64 13.35
C PHE A 32 -21.28 11.99 14.00
N ARG A 33 -22.57 12.32 14.14
CA ARG A 33 -23.09 13.61 14.65
C ARG A 33 -22.47 14.84 13.96
N ILE A 34 -22.17 14.74 12.67
CA ILE A 34 -21.61 15.82 11.87
C ILE A 34 -22.53 16.16 10.70
N SER A 35 -22.40 17.36 10.14
CA SER A 35 -23.16 17.71 8.93
C SER A 35 -22.68 16.90 7.73
N LEU A 36 -23.58 16.65 6.77
CA LEU A 36 -23.26 15.96 5.52
C LEU A 36 -22.05 16.60 4.80
N GLY A 37 -21.99 17.93 4.77
CA GLY A 37 -20.88 18.66 4.16
C GLY A 37 -19.57 18.50 4.94
N GLU A 38 -19.63 18.40 6.26
CA GLU A 38 -18.46 18.11 7.11
C GLU A 38 -17.97 16.68 6.90
N LEU A 39 -18.89 15.70 6.82
CA LEU A 39 -18.59 14.29 6.54
C LEU A 39 -17.86 14.16 5.20
N VAL A 40 -18.46 14.66 4.12
CA VAL A 40 -17.87 14.60 2.77
C VAL A 40 -16.52 15.32 2.75
N ARG A 41 -16.39 16.44 3.45
CA ARG A 41 -15.14 17.18 3.51
C ARG A 41 -14.05 16.41 4.26
N GLN A 42 -14.39 15.79 5.39
CA GLN A 42 -13.45 14.98 6.14
C GLN A 42 -13.05 13.74 5.34
N THR A 43 -13.99 13.07 4.68
CA THR A 43 -13.66 11.92 3.84
C THR A 43 -12.82 12.35 2.65
N ILE A 44 -13.30 13.24 1.78
CA ILE A 44 -12.61 13.57 0.52
C ILE A 44 -11.30 14.34 0.72
N PHE A 45 -11.23 15.29 1.66
CA PHE A 45 -10.01 16.10 1.84
C PHE A 45 -9.02 15.50 2.86
N LYS A 46 -9.43 14.54 3.71
CA LYS A 46 -8.47 13.84 4.58
C LYS A 46 -8.07 12.46 4.08
N SER A 47 -8.86 11.82 3.22
CA SER A 47 -8.45 10.55 2.61
C SER A 47 -7.79 10.79 1.26
N THR A 48 -6.50 10.48 1.20
CA THR A 48 -5.77 10.33 -0.06
C THR A 48 -6.43 9.17 -0.81
N PRO A 49 -7.04 9.39 -1.99
CA PRO A 49 -7.62 8.29 -2.75
C PRO A 49 -6.50 7.33 -3.12
N LYS A 50 -6.55 6.10 -2.57
CA LYS A 50 -5.55 5.07 -2.85
C LYS A 50 -5.59 4.74 -4.34
N SER A 51 -4.46 4.92 -5.04
CA SER A 51 -4.36 4.51 -6.43
C SER A 51 -4.49 2.99 -6.50
N LYS A 52 -5.39 2.48 -7.36
CA LYS A 52 -5.48 1.03 -7.62
C LYS A 52 -4.15 0.46 -8.12
N VAL A 53 -3.37 1.27 -8.83
CA VAL A 53 -2.03 0.91 -9.34
C VAL A 53 -1.07 0.62 -8.18
N ASP A 54 -1.18 1.34 -7.06
CA ASP A 54 -0.30 1.12 -5.90
C ASP A 54 -0.58 -0.24 -5.25
N LEU A 55 -1.85 -0.67 -5.21
CA LEU A 55 -2.21 -1.96 -4.63
C LEU A 55 -1.75 -3.15 -5.47
N GLU A 56 -1.88 -3.06 -6.80
CA GLU A 56 -1.39 -4.09 -7.71
C GLU A 56 0.14 -4.19 -7.69
N ALA A 57 0.84 -3.05 -7.69
CA ALA A 57 2.29 -3.02 -7.59
C ALA A 57 2.79 -3.62 -6.26
N ILE A 58 2.13 -3.30 -5.14
CA ILE A 58 2.46 -3.90 -3.83
C ILE A 58 2.24 -5.41 -3.84
N GLN A 59 1.16 -5.88 -4.45
CA GLN A 59 0.84 -7.31 -4.51
C GLN A 59 1.86 -8.08 -5.37
N GLN A 60 2.24 -7.54 -6.52
CA GLN A 60 3.28 -8.12 -7.38
C GLN A 60 4.64 -8.19 -6.66
N LEU A 61 4.98 -7.15 -5.90
CA LEU A 61 6.20 -7.14 -5.09
C LEU A 61 6.17 -8.20 -3.98
N ALA A 62 5.03 -8.40 -3.32
CA ALA A 62 4.87 -9.40 -2.27
C ALA A 62 5.04 -10.82 -2.82
N ASN A 63 4.50 -11.09 -4.02
CA ASN A 63 4.66 -12.37 -4.70
C ASN A 63 6.14 -12.62 -5.07
N ALA A 64 6.81 -11.63 -5.67
CA ALA A 64 8.23 -11.73 -6.00
C ALA A 64 9.11 -12.00 -4.76
N ARG A 65 8.77 -11.43 -3.60
CA ARG A 65 9.44 -11.73 -2.33
C ARG A 65 9.23 -13.19 -1.89
N GLY A 66 8.03 -13.73 -2.07
CA GLY A 66 7.72 -15.13 -1.77
C GLY A 66 8.58 -16.09 -2.60
N ASP A 67 8.68 -15.83 -3.90
CA ASP A 67 9.48 -16.61 -4.83
C ASP A 67 10.97 -16.57 -4.47
N LEU A 68 11.49 -15.40 -4.10
CA LEU A 68 12.88 -15.25 -3.66
C LEU A 68 13.16 -15.98 -2.33
N GLY A 69 12.21 -15.98 -1.38
CA GLY A 69 12.33 -16.75 -0.14
C GLY A 69 12.35 -18.25 -0.39
N TRP A 70 11.55 -18.72 -1.35
CA TRP A 70 11.54 -20.12 -1.78
C TRP A 70 12.86 -20.52 -2.47
N VAL A 71 13.36 -19.70 -3.40
CA VAL A 71 14.66 -19.94 -4.06
C VAL A 71 15.82 -19.93 -3.05
N GLY A 72 15.83 -19.00 -2.10
CA GLY A 72 16.82 -18.97 -1.02
C GLY A 72 16.76 -20.22 -0.14
N GLY A 73 15.56 -20.74 0.13
CA GLY A 73 15.35 -22.01 0.84
C GLY A 73 15.88 -23.22 0.07
N LEU A 74 15.65 -23.28 -1.24
CA LEU A 74 16.18 -24.33 -2.12
C LEU A 74 17.70 -24.30 -2.20
N LEU A 75 18.29 -23.11 -2.32
CA LEU A 75 19.74 -22.95 -2.34
C LEU A 75 20.36 -23.35 -1.00
N LYS A 76 19.75 -22.95 0.12
CA LYS A 76 20.18 -23.39 1.46
C LYS A 76 20.09 -24.91 1.61
N ALA A 77 19.03 -25.54 1.12
CA ALA A 77 18.88 -26.99 1.12
C ALA A 77 19.93 -27.69 0.24
N SER A 78 20.29 -27.07 -0.88
CA SER A 78 21.37 -27.55 -1.75
C SER A 78 22.74 -27.45 -1.09
N LEU A 79 23.01 -26.40 -0.30
CA LEU A 79 24.28 -26.25 0.44
C LEU A 79 24.37 -27.11 1.69
N ALA A 80 23.24 -27.54 2.23
CA ALA A 80 23.15 -28.42 3.39
C ALA A 80 23.23 -29.92 3.01
N ASP A 81 23.51 -30.24 1.75
CA ASP A 81 23.64 -31.61 1.21
C ASP A 81 22.35 -32.47 1.35
N VAL A 82 21.20 -31.82 1.53
CA VAL A 82 19.87 -32.46 1.65
C VAL A 82 19.26 -32.76 0.28
N MET A 83 19.82 -32.19 -0.79
CA MET A 83 19.44 -32.42 -2.19
C MET A 83 20.69 -32.72 -3.02
N PRO A 84 20.72 -33.79 -3.84
CA PRO A 84 21.90 -34.16 -4.61
C PRO A 84 22.03 -33.23 -5.83
N TYR A 85 22.79 -32.14 -5.73
CA TYR A 85 23.18 -31.37 -6.93
C TYR A 85 24.64 -30.86 -6.91
N SER A 86 25.43 -31.60 -7.70
CA SER A 86 26.65 -31.27 -8.45
C SER A 86 27.84 -30.55 -7.79
N GLU A 87 29.00 -31.20 -7.98
CA GLU A 87 30.40 -30.86 -7.65
C GLU A 87 30.95 -29.48 -8.12
N LYS A 88 30.11 -28.48 -8.45
CA LYS A 88 30.57 -27.24 -9.13
C LYS A 88 30.23 -25.92 -8.42
N PHE A 89 29.60 -25.95 -7.24
CA PHE A 89 29.26 -24.73 -6.53
C PHE A 89 30.11 -24.56 -5.27
N ASP A 90 30.98 -23.56 -5.27
CA ASP A 90 31.78 -23.20 -4.10
C ASP A 90 30.86 -22.70 -2.98
N GLN A 91 30.96 -23.34 -1.82
CA GLN A 91 30.09 -23.11 -0.67
C GLN A 91 30.15 -21.65 -0.20
N HIS A 92 31.29 -20.99 -0.37
CA HIS A 92 31.47 -19.57 -0.07
C HIS A 92 30.70 -18.66 -1.05
N GLN A 93 30.76 -18.95 -2.34
CA GLN A 93 30.06 -18.15 -3.36
C GLN A 93 28.54 -18.21 -3.20
N ALA A 94 28.03 -19.36 -2.78
CA ALA A 94 26.61 -19.54 -2.52
C ALA A 94 26.13 -18.80 -1.26
N GLN A 95 26.96 -18.75 -0.22
CA GLN A 95 26.69 -17.97 0.99
C GLN A 95 26.71 -16.47 0.71
N ASP A 96 27.66 -15.99 -0.09
CA ASP A 96 27.72 -14.58 -0.49
C ASP A 96 26.49 -14.18 -1.32
N LEU A 97 26.04 -15.05 -2.23
CA LEU A 97 24.83 -14.81 -3.02
C LEU A 97 23.58 -14.76 -2.13
N LEU A 98 23.51 -15.62 -1.09
CA LEU A 98 22.43 -15.60 -0.11
C LEU A 98 22.38 -14.28 0.66
N LEU A 99 23.52 -13.79 1.13
CA LEU A 99 23.61 -12.52 1.83
C LEU A 99 23.20 -11.33 0.95
N GLN A 100 23.54 -11.37 -0.35
CA GLN A 100 23.12 -10.34 -1.32
C GLN A 100 21.61 -10.38 -1.58
N ILE A 101 21.02 -11.57 -1.71
CA ILE A 101 19.57 -11.72 -1.88
C ILE A 101 18.83 -11.25 -0.62
N GLU A 102 19.33 -11.58 0.57
CA GLU A 102 18.73 -11.15 1.83
C GLU A 102 18.82 -9.62 2.01
N ALA A 103 19.95 -9.00 1.68
CA ALA A 103 20.12 -7.56 1.69
C ALA A 103 19.15 -6.86 0.72
N ALA A 104 19.03 -7.36 -0.51
CA ALA A 104 18.09 -6.84 -1.50
C ALA A 104 16.63 -6.97 -1.02
N GLN A 105 16.25 -8.08 -0.36
CA GLN A 105 14.92 -8.24 0.23
C GLN A 105 14.63 -7.21 1.32
N ILE A 106 15.60 -6.91 2.19
CA ILE A 106 15.44 -5.92 3.26
C ILE A 106 15.20 -4.53 2.66
N GLU A 107 15.90 -4.16 1.59
CA GLU A 107 15.67 -2.88 0.90
C GLU A 107 14.29 -2.79 0.26
N VAL A 108 13.85 -3.85 -0.41
CA VAL A 108 12.53 -3.93 -1.03
C VAL A 108 11.42 -3.78 0.03
N VAL A 109 11.52 -4.49 1.16
CA VAL A 109 10.56 -4.37 2.27
C VAL A 109 10.57 -2.96 2.85
N ARG A 110 11.75 -2.34 3.01
CA ARG A 110 11.87 -0.97 3.51
C ARG A 110 11.23 0.04 2.55
N ALA A 111 11.39 -0.14 1.25
CA ALA A 111 10.77 0.72 0.24
C ALA A 111 9.24 0.61 0.27
N VAL A 112 8.69 -0.61 0.37
CA VAL A 112 7.24 -0.83 0.54
C VAL A 112 6.73 -0.20 1.81
N LYS A 113 7.43 -0.40 2.94
CA LYS A 113 7.01 0.15 4.23
C LYS A 113 6.93 1.68 4.20
N LYS A 114 7.90 2.34 3.57
CA LYS A 114 7.90 3.79 3.35
C LYS A 114 6.73 4.28 2.48
N LEU A 115 6.31 3.48 1.48
CA LEU A 115 5.13 3.80 0.66
C LEU A 115 3.84 3.65 1.46
N THR A 116 3.74 2.60 2.28
CA THR A 116 2.56 2.37 3.14
C THR A 116 2.43 3.37 4.28
N GLU A 117 3.53 3.90 4.82
CA GLU A 117 3.53 4.91 5.90
C GLU A 117 3.30 6.34 5.39
N LYS A 118 3.51 6.60 4.10
CA LYS A 118 3.23 7.89 3.45
C LYS A 118 1.79 8.01 2.90
N LEU A 119 1.02 6.92 2.93
CA LEU A 119 -0.39 6.84 2.55
C LEU A 119 -1.32 7.13 3.74
#